data_AF-A0A258V0K4-F1
#
_entry.id   AF-A0A258V0K4-F1
#
_cell.length_a   1.000
_cell.length_b   1.000
_cell.length_c   1.000
_cell.angle_alpha   90.00
_cell.angle_beta   90.00
_cell.angle_gamma   90.00
#
_symmetry.space_group_name_H-M   'P 1'
#
loop_
_entity.id
_entity.type
_entity.pdbx_description
1 polymer ?
#
loop_
_entity_poly.entity_id
_entity_poly.type
_entity_poly.pdbx_seq_one_letter_code
_entity_poly.pdbx_strand_id
1 'polypeptide(L)'
;MPITSTIRITGSVGANGRNTPADVKAVQQRLNDLSRPPLAKLAVDGVAGPKTKGMIADFQKKVVGLRAPDSRVDPNGRTLAALNNAASERIWSGQGGATPPPPITPPGTAPGMPGGAGAVRGISPFEQGRLDALRAQLKLQPDSAPARDFLEYLANNEIQTLKMILNVQGAAQYVVEAMMGINVALKVGFNARDIVTILTSSAIRLDAALDMMRSWRTAAASGSKAVRALKALGNIALVIQVMATFTVVVDHFRANRFGQGFAEIYATGIGALVPWGGFLNAMQEMLYAANPGIANDPRFGTAFRYLLAIDPIGAGKTAIDTGVTFTELLVKSMFGGQVKGNEVNELIERMRNSPMRFWVEIGESSGEWMGNKFGDWWYRNVLS
;
A
#
# COMPACT_ATOMS: atom_id res chain seq x y z
N MET A 1 20.95 -31.98 -19.92
CA MET A 1 20.46 -31.44 -21.20
C MET A 1 20.50 -29.92 -21.09
N PRO A 2 20.86 -29.17 -22.14
CA PRO A 2 20.78 -27.71 -22.09
C PRO A 2 19.33 -27.27 -21.87
N ILE A 3 19.12 -26.28 -21.01
CA ILE A 3 17.81 -25.66 -20.79
C ILE A 3 17.43 -24.91 -22.08
N THR A 4 16.56 -25.51 -22.88
CA THR A 4 16.08 -24.92 -24.16
C THR A 4 14.67 -24.33 -24.05
N SER A 5 13.99 -24.49 -22.92
CA SER A 5 12.66 -23.95 -22.66
C SER A 5 12.68 -23.02 -21.45
N THR A 6 11.85 -21.97 -21.45
CA THR A 6 11.66 -21.07 -20.30
C THR A 6 10.40 -21.46 -19.54
N ILE A 7 10.47 -21.50 -18.21
CA ILE A 7 9.28 -21.67 -17.36
C ILE A 7 8.62 -20.32 -17.11
N ARG A 8 7.29 -20.32 -17.09
CA ARG A 8 6.46 -19.20 -16.63
C ARG A 8 5.61 -19.68 -15.48
N ILE A 9 5.43 -18.83 -14.47
CA ILE A 9 4.53 -19.08 -13.35
C ILE A 9 3.45 -18.01 -13.30
N THR A 10 2.24 -18.41 -12.97
CA THR A 10 1.06 -17.52 -12.91
C THR A 10 0.88 -16.87 -11.55
N GLY A 11 1.35 -17.53 -10.49
CA GLY A 11 1.42 -17.02 -9.13
C GLY A 11 2.79 -17.31 -8.50
N SER A 12 3.05 -16.68 -7.36
CA SER A 12 4.31 -16.86 -6.65
C SER A 12 4.41 -18.22 -5.97
N VAL A 13 5.63 -18.77 -5.94
CA VAL A 13 5.96 -20.10 -5.42
C VAL A 13 6.99 -19.98 -4.31
N GLY A 14 6.81 -20.70 -3.19
CA GLY A 14 7.71 -20.68 -2.05
C GLY A 14 7.10 -19.99 -0.81
N ALA A 15 7.91 -19.29 -0.03
CA ALA A 15 7.47 -18.65 1.20
C ALA A 15 6.38 -17.59 0.95
N ASN A 16 5.28 -17.71 1.70
CA ASN A 16 4.06 -16.87 1.60
C ASN A 16 3.49 -16.77 0.17
N GLY A 17 3.86 -17.71 -0.71
CA GLY A 17 3.47 -17.72 -2.12
C GLY A 17 2.05 -18.19 -2.34
N ARG A 18 1.48 -17.87 -3.50
CA ARG A 18 0.19 -18.43 -3.94
C ARG A 18 0.25 -19.95 -4.06
N ASN A 19 1.43 -20.50 -4.39
CA ASN A 19 1.73 -21.93 -4.38
C ASN A 19 0.71 -22.78 -5.14
N THR A 20 0.32 -22.34 -6.35
CA THR A 20 -0.54 -23.18 -7.19
C THR A 20 0.21 -24.47 -7.55
N PRO A 21 -0.43 -25.65 -7.53
CA PRO A 21 0.29 -26.91 -7.76
C PRO A 21 1.03 -26.96 -9.10
N ALA A 22 0.49 -26.32 -10.14
CA ALA A 22 1.11 -26.23 -11.45
C ALA A 22 2.40 -25.39 -11.42
N ASP A 23 2.36 -24.19 -10.81
CA ASP A 23 3.53 -23.32 -10.71
C ASP A 23 4.62 -23.95 -9.82
N VAL A 24 4.21 -24.61 -8.73
CA VAL A 24 5.14 -25.29 -7.82
C VAL A 24 5.87 -26.44 -8.53
N LYS A 25 5.15 -27.27 -9.30
CA LYS A 25 5.77 -28.34 -10.10
C LYS A 25 6.76 -27.77 -11.12
N ALA A 26 6.41 -26.67 -11.80
CA ALA A 26 7.30 -26.02 -12.76
C ALA A 26 8.60 -25.53 -12.10
N VAL A 27 8.52 -24.93 -10.92
CA VAL A 27 9.69 -24.46 -10.16
C VAL A 27 10.52 -25.63 -9.61
N GLN A 28 9.87 -26.66 -9.03
CA GLN A 28 10.56 -27.86 -8.54
C GLN A 28 11.31 -28.59 -9.65
N GLN A 29 10.68 -28.77 -10.81
CA GLN A 29 11.31 -29.38 -11.97
C GLN A 29 12.51 -28.56 -12.43
N ARG A 30 12.37 -27.23 -12.53
CA ARG A 30 13.46 -26.37 -12.97
C ARG A 30 14.64 -26.35 -12.00
N LEU A 31 14.37 -26.32 -10.70
CA LEU A 31 15.42 -26.44 -9.67
C LEU A 31 16.14 -27.78 -9.79
N ASN A 32 15.42 -28.88 -10.03
CA ASN A 32 16.02 -30.19 -10.24
C ASN A 32 16.88 -30.24 -11.51
N ASP A 33 16.48 -29.57 -12.58
CA ASP A 33 17.23 -29.50 -13.84
C ASP A 33 18.53 -28.72 -13.69
N LEU A 34 18.53 -27.68 -12.85
CA LEU A 34 19.70 -26.84 -12.54
C LEU A 34 20.59 -27.42 -11.43
N SER A 35 20.07 -28.36 -10.64
CA SER A 35 20.80 -28.98 -9.54
C SER A 35 21.75 -30.07 -10.04
N ARG A 36 22.99 -30.06 -9.52
CA ARG A 36 23.99 -31.13 -9.71
C ARG A 36 24.44 -31.69 -8.36
N PRO A 37 24.98 -32.92 -8.30
CA PRO A 37 25.55 -33.47 -7.07
C PRO A 37 26.55 -32.50 -6.44
N PRO A 38 26.54 -32.30 -5.11
CA PRO A 38 25.88 -33.13 -4.09
C PRO A 38 24.45 -32.69 -3.69
N LEU A 39 23.81 -31.75 -4.38
CA LEU A 39 22.45 -31.32 -4.04
C LEU A 39 21.43 -32.44 -4.32
N ALA A 40 20.67 -32.83 -3.31
CA ALA A 40 19.60 -33.82 -3.44
C ALA A 40 18.40 -33.24 -4.19
N LYS A 41 17.91 -33.94 -5.21
CA LYS A 41 16.75 -33.52 -6.01
C LYS A 41 15.47 -33.50 -5.17
N LEU A 42 14.60 -32.53 -5.46
CA LEU A 42 13.26 -32.42 -4.89
C LEU A 42 12.32 -33.44 -5.51
N ALA A 43 11.31 -33.88 -4.75
CA ALA A 43 10.13 -34.52 -5.33
C ALA A 43 9.30 -33.45 -6.06
N VAL A 44 8.86 -33.75 -7.29
CA VAL A 44 8.02 -32.84 -8.09
C VAL A 44 6.54 -33.13 -7.78
N ASP A 45 6.14 -32.85 -6.55
CA ASP A 45 4.80 -33.15 -6.00
C ASP A 45 3.82 -31.97 -6.14
N GLY A 46 4.31 -30.77 -6.43
CA GLY A 46 3.49 -29.55 -6.47
C GLY A 46 3.22 -28.93 -5.10
N VAL A 47 3.92 -29.39 -4.06
CA VAL A 47 3.81 -28.87 -2.69
C VAL A 47 5.05 -28.04 -2.35
N ALA A 48 4.85 -26.75 -2.05
CA ALA A 48 5.93 -25.84 -1.66
C ALA A 48 6.35 -26.06 -0.18
N GLY A 49 6.79 -27.27 0.14
CA GLY A 49 7.22 -27.66 1.49
C GLY A 49 8.59 -27.09 1.89
N PRO A 50 9.07 -27.41 3.11
CA PRO A 50 10.35 -26.91 3.63
C PRO A 50 11.54 -27.18 2.71
N LYS A 51 11.57 -28.34 2.03
CA LYS A 51 12.64 -28.71 1.08
C LYS A 51 12.64 -27.81 -0.16
N THR A 52 11.48 -27.54 -0.74
CA THR A 52 11.35 -26.63 -1.90
C THR A 52 11.74 -25.20 -1.52
N LYS A 53 11.25 -24.69 -0.38
CA LYS A 53 11.62 -23.36 0.13
C LYS A 53 13.13 -23.25 0.38
N GLY A 54 13.72 -24.26 1.03
CA GLY A 54 15.16 -24.29 1.30
C GLY A 54 16.01 -24.32 0.02
N MET A 55 15.59 -25.06 -1.00
CA MET A 55 16.30 -25.10 -2.28
C MET A 55 16.15 -23.78 -3.06
N ILE A 56 14.98 -23.12 -3.00
CA ILE A 56 14.81 -21.76 -3.53
C ILE A 56 15.77 -20.80 -2.81
N ALA A 57 15.88 -20.89 -1.48
CA ALA A 57 16.76 -20.04 -0.71
C ALA A 57 18.25 -20.23 -1.06
N ASP A 58 18.69 -21.47 -1.21
CA ASP A 58 20.07 -21.79 -1.61
C ASP A 58 20.36 -21.27 -3.03
N PHE A 59 19.44 -21.49 -3.97
CA PHE A 59 19.54 -20.96 -5.33
C PHE A 59 19.62 -19.44 -5.34
N GLN A 60 18.78 -18.77 -4.56
CA GLN A 60 18.80 -17.31 -4.43
C GLN A 60 20.10 -16.79 -3.85
N LYS A 61 20.62 -17.46 -2.82
CA LYS A 61 21.87 -17.06 -2.18
C LYS A 61 23.06 -17.23 -3.13
N LYS A 62 23.17 -18.37 -3.79
CA LYS A 62 24.34 -18.74 -4.62
C LYS A 62 24.29 -18.19 -6.03
N VAL A 63 23.13 -18.17 -6.66
CA VAL A 63 22.97 -17.80 -8.08
C VAL A 63 22.47 -16.38 -8.23
N VAL A 64 21.43 -16.00 -7.47
CA VAL A 64 20.86 -14.65 -7.55
C VAL A 64 21.69 -13.63 -6.75
N GLY A 65 22.52 -14.10 -5.83
CA GLY A 65 23.41 -13.29 -4.99
C GLY A 65 22.68 -12.58 -3.83
N LEU A 66 21.53 -13.10 -3.39
CA LEU A 66 20.78 -12.50 -2.28
C LEU A 66 21.49 -12.78 -0.95
N ARG A 67 21.83 -11.72 -0.21
CA ARG A 67 22.43 -11.82 1.13
C ARG A 67 21.47 -12.44 2.15
N ALA A 68 20.17 -12.15 2.01
CA ALA A 68 19.09 -12.72 2.81
C ALA A 68 18.05 -13.32 1.84
N PRO A 69 18.13 -14.63 1.54
CA PRO A 69 17.18 -15.28 0.64
C PRO A 69 15.79 -15.36 1.28
N ASP A 70 14.76 -14.95 0.54
CA ASP A 70 13.36 -14.92 0.98
C ASP A 70 12.60 -16.22 0.72
N SER A 71 13.25 -17.22 0.10
CA SER A 71 12.68 -18.52 -0.25
C SER A 71 11.46 -18.43 -1.17
N ARG A 72 11.39 -17.40 -2.03
CA ARG A 72 10.23 -17.12 -2.89
C ARG A 72 10.59 -16.83 -4.35
N VAL A 73 9.82 -17.39 -5.26
CA VAL A 73 9.88 -17.17 -6.70
C VAL A 73 8.61 -16.45 -7.13
N ASP A 74 8.72 -15.17 -7.46
CA ASP A 74 7.60 -14.39 -8.00
C ASP A 74 7.54 -14.44 -9.54
N PRO A 75 6.34 -14.38 -10.14
CA PRO A 75 6.20 -14.18 -11.58
C PRO A 75 7.02 -12.96 -12.04
N ASN A 76 7.81 -13.14 -13.09
CA ASN A 76 8.73 -12.12 -13.64
C ASN A 76 9.83 -11.61 -12.67
N GLY A 77 10.01 -12.26 -11.51
CA GLY A 77 11.02 -11.90 -10.52
C GLY A 77 12.44 -12.35 -10.87
N ARG A 78 13.43 -11.78 -10.16
CA ARG A 78 14.86 -12.11 -10.35
C ARG A 78 15.15 -13.60 -10.20
N THR A 79 14.51 -14.27 -9.25
CA THR A 79 14.66 -15.72 -9.04
C THR A 79 14.17 -16.50 -10.26
N LEU A 80 13.02 -16.13 -10.84
CA LEU A 80 12.48 -16.79 -12.03
C LEU A 80 13.35 -16.54 -13.28
N ALA A 81 13.87 -15.32 -13.43
CA ALA A 81 14.79 -15.00 -14.51
C ALA A 81 16.08 -15.82 -14.43
N ALA A 82 16.65 -15.96 -13.23
CA ALA A 82 17.81 -16.82 -13.00
C ALA A 82 17.47 -18.31 -13.23
N LEU A 83 16.29 -18.77 -12.82
CA LEU A 83 15.82 -20.14 -13.11
C LEU A 83 15.69 -20.41 -14.62
N ASN A 84 15.47 -19.38 -15.43
CA ASN A 84 15.39 -19.48 -16.89
C ASN A 84 16.73 -19.26 -17.60
N ASN A 85 17.83 -19.05 -16.86
CA ASN A 85 19.15 -18.81 -17.44
C ASN A 85 20.01 -20.07 -17.34
N ALA A 86 20.48 -20.58 -18.48
CA ALA A 86 21.36 -21.76 -18.53
C ALA A 86 22.70 -21.55 -17.79
N ALA A 87 23.20 -20.31 -17.68
CA ALA A 87 24.42 -20.01 -16.93
C ALA A 87 24.26 -20.26 -15.42
N SER A 88 23.03 -20.25 -14.90
CA SER A 88 22.73 -20.49 -13.49
C SER A 88 23.19 -21.86 -13.01
N GLU A 89 23.19 -22.87 -13.88
CA GLU A 89 23.66 -24.22 -13.57
C GLU A 89 25.14 -24.22 -13.15
N ARG A 90 25.97 -23.49 -13.89
CA ARG A 90 27.42 -23.41 -13.64
C ARG A 90 27.75 -22.59 -12.39
N ILE A 91 26.98 -21.52 -12.15
CA ILE A 91 27.11 -20.69 -10.96
C ILE A 91 26.71 -21.49 -9.71
N TRP A 92 25.60 -22.22 -9.78
CA TRP A 92 25.08 -22.95 -8.62
C TRP A 92 25.96 -24.14 -8.21
N SER A 93 26.59 -24.80 -9.19
CA SER A 93 27.51 -25.92 -8.97
C SER A 93 28.92 -25.51 -8.49
N GLY A 94 29.19 -24.22 -8.32
CA GLY A 94 30.45 -23.73 -7.75
C GLY A 94 31.67 -23.80 -8.68
N GLN A 95 31.49 -24.11 -9.97
CA GLN A 95 32.58 -24.13 -10.98
C GLN A 95 32.87 -22.76 -11.61
N GLY A 96 32.60 -21.66 -10.88
CA GLY A 96 32.81 -20.28 -11.29
C GLY A 96 33.95 -19.60 -10.53
N GLY A 97 35.16 -20.14 -10.62
CA GLY A 97 36.39 -19.45 -10.20
C GLY A 97 36.95 -18.59 -11.33
N ALA A 98 37.33 -17.36 -10.98
CA ALA A 98 38.03 -16.31 -11.74
C ALA A 98 38.53 -16.64 -13.17
N THR A 99 37.93 -15.98 -14.17
CA THR A 99 38.63 -15.43 -15.33
C THR A 99 38.06 -14.05 -15.67
N PRO A 100 38.91 -13.07 -16.05
CA PRO A 100 38.43 -11.75 -16.49
C PRO A 100 37.67 -11.89 -17.82
N PRO A 101 36.59 -11.14 -18.04
CA PRO A 101 35.88 -11.21 -19.31
C PRO A 101 36.77 -10.69 -20.45
N PRO A 102 36.74 -11.32 -21.64
CA PRO A 102 37.48 -10.83 -22.81
C PRO A 102 36.94 -9.46 -23.27
N PRO A 103 37.73 -8.68 -24.04
CA PRO A 103 37.35 -7.36 -24.49
C PRO A 103 36.11 -7.47 -25.39
N ILE A 104 35.00 -6.88 -24.96
CA ILE A 104 33.87 -6.63 -25.85
C ILE A 104 34.30 -5.41 -26.68
N THR A 105 34.75 -5.64 -27.90
CA THR A 105 34.81 -4.60 -28.92
C THR A 105 33.40 -4.03 -29.09
N PRO A 106 33.20 -2.72 -28.92
CA PRO A 106 31.89 -2.11 -29.14
C PRO A 106 31.56 -2.18 -30.64
N PRO A 107 30.34 -2.62 -31.05
CA PRO A 107 29.85 -2.31 -32.37
C PRO A 107 29.64 -0.80 -32.45
N GLY A 108 30.51 -0.13 -33.21
CA GLY A 108 30.29 1.22 -33.72
C GLY A 108 30.36 2.33 -32.67
N THR A 109 31.50 2.99 -32.62
CA THR A 109 31.59 4.43 -32.30
C THR A 109 30.57 5.21 -33.13
N ALA A 110 29.53 5.73 -32.47
CA ALA A 110 28.91 6.98 -32.87
C ALA A 110 29.49 8.11 -31.99
N PRO A 111 29.84 9.28 -32.56
CA PRO A 111 30.78 10.21 -31.93
C PRO A 111 30.08 11.14 -30.94
N GLY A 112 30.68 11.29 -29.77
CA GLY A 112 30.57 12.49 -28.94
C GLY A 112 29.33 12.61 -28.06
N MET A 113 29.44 12.18 -26.80
CA MET A 113 28.89 12.97 -25.70
C MET A 113 29.91 13.03 -24.56
N PRO A 114 30.25 14.24 -24.08
CA PRO A 114 31.33 14.43 -23.13
C PRO A 114 30.96 13.83 -21.76
N GLY A 115 31.89 13.08 -21.18
CA GLY A 115 31.91 12.83 -19.75
C GLY A 115 31.93 14.17 -19.02
N GLY A 116 30.86 14.47 -18.28
CA GLY A 116 30.73 15.68 -17.49
C GLY A 116 30.53 15.32 -16.02
N ALA A 117 31.25 16.03 -15.15
CA ALA A 117 31.15 16.00 -13.69
C ALA A 117 29.70 15.75 -13.19
N GLY A 118 29.46 14.60 -12.55
CA GLY A 118 28.11 14.21 -12.12
C GLY A 118 27.88 12.71 -11.87
N ALA A 119 28.91 11.87 -12.07
CA ALA A 119 28.85 10.44 -11.79
C ALA A 119 28.67 10.18 -10.28
N VAL A 120 27.55 9.54 -9.93
CA VAL A 120 27.26 9.18 -8.54
C VAL A 120 28.05 7.93 -8.17
N ARG A 121 28.86 8.01 -7.12
CA ARG A 121 29.61 6.84 -6.65
C ARG A 121 28.65 5.79 -6.10
N GLY A 122 28.86 4.52 -6.48
CA GLY A 122 28.11 3.39 -5.95
C GLY A 122 26.93 2.91 -6.81
N ILE A 123 26.66 3.53 -7.97
CA ILE A 123 25.69 3.04 -8.96
C ILE A 123 26.39 2.57 -10.24
N SER A 124 25.77 1.64 -10.97
CA SER A 124 26.29 1.09 -12.23
C SER A 124 26.16 2.09 -13.38
N PRO A 125 26.91 1.93 -14.50
CA PRO A 125 26.77 2.79 -15.68
C PRO A 125 25.35 2.83 -16.24
N PHE A 126 24.61 1.71 -16.16
CA PHE A 126 23.21 1.64 -16.57
C PHE A 126 22.31 2.48 -15.66
N GLU A 127 22.47 2.36 -14.34
CA GLU A 127 21.73 3.16 -13.35
C GLU A 127 22.07 4.65 -13.48
N GLN A 128 23.33 4.99 -13.77
CA GLN A 128 23.77 6.34 -14.06
C GLN A 128 23.03 6.92 -15.27
N GLY A 129 22.89 6.16 -16.37
CA GLY A 129 22.10 6.57 -17.52
C GLY A 129 20.62 6.81 -17.19
N ARG A 130 20.02 5.97 -16.33
CA ARG A 130 18.63 6.18 -15.86
C ARG A 130 18.49 7.42 -14.97
N LEU A 131 19.49 7.67 -14.11
CA LEU A 131 19.55 8.86 -13.27
C LEU A 131 19.64 10.14 -14.11
N ASP A 132 20.52 10.15 -15.11
CA ASP A 132 20.71 11.31 -15.98
C ASP A 132 19.47 11.59 -16.84
N ALA A 133 18.80 10.54 -17.33
CA ALA A 133 17.50 10.66 -17.98
C ALA A 133 16.42 11.24 -17.05
N LEU A 134 16.36 10.77 -15.79
CA LEU A 134 15.43 11.29 -14.79
C LEU A 134 15.71 12.77 -14.46
N ARG A 135 16.98 13.15 -14.27
CA ARG A 135 17.41 14.54 -14.08
C ARG A 135 16.97 15.42 -15.24
N ALA A 136 17.17 14.98 -16.48
CA ALA A 136 16.77 15.71 -17.68
C ALA A 136 15.25 15.90 -17.72
N GLN A 137 14.47 14.85 -17.47
CA GLN A 137 13.01 14.92 -17.48
C GLN A 137 12.46 15.82 -16.36
N LEU A 138 13.04 15.79 -15.17
CA LEU A 138 12.64 16.68 -14.07
C LEU A 138 12.94 18.14 -14.37
N LYS A 139 14.06 18.46 -15.04
CA LYS A 139 14.36 19.84 -15.47
C LYS A 139 13.30 20.42 -16.41
N LEU A 140 12.63 19.57 -17.19
CA LEU A 140 11.54 19.98 -18.08
C LEU A 140 10.20 20.19 -17.35
N GLN A 141 10.04 19.66 -16.13
CA GLN A 141 8.83 19.86 -15.35
C GLN A 141 8.86 21.23 -14.65
N PRO A 142 7.77 22.01 -14.70
CA PRO A 142 7.67 23.25 -13.95
C PRO A 142 7.73 22.96 -12.45
N ASP A 143 8.29 23.89 -11.67
CA ASP A 143 8.32 23.80 -10.20
C ASP A 143 9.00 22.56 -9.62
N SER A 144 9.88 21.90 -10.38
CA SER A 144 10.52 20.64 -9.98
C SER A 144 11.72 20.81 -9.05
N ALA A 145 12.06 22.03 -8.62
CA ALA A 145 13.26 22.29 -7.82
C ALA A 145 13.35 21.42 -6.56
N PRO A 146 12.32 21.32 -5.69
CA PRO A 146 12.37 20.43 -4.53
C PRO A 146 12.55 18.95 -4.90
N ALA A 147 11.90 18.47 -5.96
CA ALA A 147 12.08 17.10 -6.44
C ALA A 147 13.50 16.82 -6.96
N ARG A 148 14.14 17.80 -7.61
CA ARG A 148 15.54 17.70 -8.05
C ARG A 148 16.48 17.68 -6.85
N ASP A 149 16.26 18.54 -5.87
CA ASP A 149 17.08 18.58 -4.65
C ASP A 149 16.93 17.27 -3.85
N PHE A 150 15.73 16.70 -3.80
CA PHE A 150 15.49 15.39 -3.22
C PHE A 150 16.23 14.27 -3.98
N LEU A 151 16.24 14.31 -5.31
CA LEU A 151 16.99 13.34 -6.11
C LEU A 151 18.50 13.43 -5.83
N GLU A 152 19.04 14.64 -5.67
CA GLU A 152 20.44 14.83 -5.27
C GLU A 152 20.69 14.42 -3.81
N TYR A 153 19.73 14.63 -2.92
CA TYR A 153 19.81 14.08 -1.57
C TYR A 153 19.95 12.55 -1.60
N LEU A 154 19.14 11.86 -2.40
CA LEU A 154 19.22 10.40 -2.55
C LEU A 154 20.57 9.96 -3.13
N ALA A 155 21.07 10.67 -4.14
CA ALA A 155 22.37 10.39 -4.76
C ALA A 155 23.55 10.53 -3.79
N ASN A 156 23.46 11.42 -2.81
CA ASN A 156 24.55 11.66 -1.88
C ASN A 156 24.42 10.88 -0.56
N ASN A 157 23.19 10.58 -0.13
CA ASN A 157 22.93 10.08 1.23
C ASN A 157 22.25 8.70 1.25
N GLU A 158 21.47 8.35 0.23
CA GLU A 158 20.56 7.20 0.25
C GLU A 158 20.69 6.35 -1.03
N ILE A 159 21.92 5.94 -1.35
CA ILE A 159 22.26 5.22 -2.59
C ILE A 159 21.39 3.98 -2.83
N GLN A 160 21.03 3.24 -1.76
CA GLN A 160 20.19 2.06 -1.91
C GLN A 160 18.76 2.43 -2.31
N THR A 161 18.20 3.45 -1.68
CA THR A 161 16.88 3.99 -2.04
C THR A 161 16.87 4.53 -3.46
N LEU A 162 17.94 5.25 -3.84
CA LEU A 162 18.11 5.71 -5.21
C LEU A 162 18.10 4.54 -6.20
N LYS A 163 18.89 3.49 -5.94
CA LYS A 163 18.91 2.28 -6.77
C LYS A 163 17.54 1.62 -6.86
N MET A 164 16.82 1.53 -5.76
CA MET A 164 15.49 0.95 -5.75
C MET A 164 14.53 1.72 -6.66
N ILE A 165 14.47 3.05 -6.52
CA ILE A 165 13.63 3.92 -7.36
C ILE A 165 14.06 3.86 -8.83
N LEU A 166 15.37 3.97 -9.09
CA LEU A 166 15.91 3.90 -10.44
C LEU A 166 15.64 2.56 -11.09
N ASN A 167 15.47 1.46 -10.35
CA ASN A 167 15.25 0.14 -10.93
C ASN A 167 13.78 -0.29 -10.99
N VAL A 168 12.84 0.58 -10.56
CA VAL A 168 11.40 0.32 -10.75
C VAL A 168 11.11 0.09 -12.24
N GLN A 169 10.40 -1.00 -12.52
CA GLN A 169 10.03 -1.39 -13.89
C GLN A 169 8.80 -0.63 -14.37
N GLY A 170 8.78 -0.25 -15.65
CA GLY A 170 7.64 0.42 -16.29
C GLY A 170 7.79 1.94 -16.35
N ALA A 171 8.30 2.44 -17.47
CA ALA A 171 8.40 3.84 -17.91
C ALA A 171 9.15 4.83 -16.98
N ALA A 172 10.20 5.47 -17.51
CA ALA A 172 10.85 6.62 -16.86
C ALA A 172 9.83 7.72 -16.44
N GLN A 173 8.78 7.87 -17.25
CA GLN A 173 7.64 8.76 -16.99
C GLN A 173 6.93 8.46 -15.66
N TYR A 174 6.80 7.18 -15.28
CA TYR A 174 6.20 6.80 -14.01
C TYR A 174 6.98 7.36 -12.82
N VAL A 175 8.30 7.19 -12.85
CA VAL A 175 9.20 7.70 -11.79
C VAL A 175 9.19 9.22 -11.75
N VAL A 176 9.15 9.89 -12.91
CA VAL A 176 8.97 11.36 -12.96
C VAL A 176 7.68 11.79 -12.29
N GLU A 177 6.57 11.10 -12.57
CA GLU A 177 5.28 11.46 -11.98
C GLU A 177 5.25 11.22 -10.47
N ALA A 178 5.85 10.14 -9.98
CA ALA A 178 6.04 9.89 -8.55
C ALA A 178 6.94 10.96 -7.90
N MET A 179 8.04 11.36 -8.54
CA MET A 179 8.93 12.43 -8.07
C MET A 179 8.22 13.79 -8.03
N MET A 180 7.33 14.05 -8.98
CA MET A 180 6.48 15.25 -8.95
C MET A 180 5.40 15.19 -7.87
N GLY A 181 4.96 13.99 -7.47
CA GLY A 181 4.18 13.79 -6.26
C GLY A 181 4.96 14.08 -4.98
N ILE A 182 6.20 13.59 -4.89
CA ILE A 182 7.15 13.89 -3.81
C ILE A 182 7.41 15.40 -3.71
N ASN A 183 7.47 16.11 -4.84
CA ASN A 183 7.58 17.57 -4.87
C ASN A 183 6.49 18.26 -4.02
N VAL A 184 5.26 17.75 -4.09
CA VAL A 184 4.12 18.28 -3.31
C VAL A 184 4.34 18.06 -1.82
N ALA A 185 4.81 16.86 -1.43
CA ALA A 185 5.10 16.53 -0.05
C ALA A 185 6.17 17.46 0.55
N LEU A 186 7.25 17.70 -0.19
CA LEU A 186 8.32 18.60 0.20
C LEU A 186 7.82 20.04 0.39
N LYS A 187 6.98 20.54 -0.55
CA LYS A 187 6.36 21.87 -0.45
C LYS A 187 5.42 22.01 0.75
N VAL A 188 4.78 20.92 1.18
CA VAL A 188 3.90 20.88 2.36
C VAL A 188 4.70 20.73 3.68
N GLY A 189 6.01 20.54 3.61
CA GLY A 189 6.91 20.51 4.77
C GLY A 189 7.32 19.12 5.23
N PHE A 190 7.11 18.07 4.43
CA PHE A 190 7.86 16.83 4.63
C PHE A 190 9.34 17.06 4.32
N ASN A 191 10.23 16.50 5.13
CA ASN A 191 11.66 16.51 4.83
C ASN A 191 12.05 15.27 4.01
N ALA A 192 13.25 15.27 3.44
CA ALA A 192 13.73 14.16 2.61
C ALA A 192 13.83 12.82 3.38
N ARG A 193 14.20 12.85 4.66
CA ARG A 193 14.32 11.64 5.50
C ARG A 193 12.96 11.01 5.78
N ASP A 194 11.94 11.81 6.07
CA ASP A 194 10.57 11.36 6.27
C ASP A 194 10.09 10.60 5.03
N ILE A 195 10.34 11.16 3.84
CA ILE A 195 9.93 10.57 2.56
C ILE A 195 10.70 9.27 2.28
N VAL A 196 12.01 9.23 2.55
CA VAL A 196 12.78 7.99 2.43
C VAL A 196 12.27 6.92 3.39
N THR A 197 11.95 7.29 4.63
CA THR A 197 11.41 6.37 5.64
C THR A 197 10.07 5.79 5.18
N ILE A 198 9.24 6.61 4.54
CA ILE A 198 7.99 6.17 3.92
C ILE A 198 8.25 5.19 2.75
N LEU A 199 9.12 5.55 1.81
CA LEU A 199 9.41 4.76 0.60
C LEU A 199 10.05 3.41 0.92
N THR A 200 10.80 3.34 2.02
CA THR A 200 11.55 2.15 2.44
C THR A 200 10.85 1.36 3.53
N SER A 201 9.66 1.80 3.97
CA SER A 201 8.90 1.14 5.01
C SER A 201 8.56 -0.30 4.62
N SER A 202 8.89 -1.26 5.49
CA SER A 202 8.51 -2.66 5.28
C SER A 202 6.99 -2.90 5.30
N ALA A 203 6.21 -1.97 5.85
CA ALA A 203 4.75 -2.05 5.87
C ALA A 203 4.11 -1.78 4.50
N ILE A 204 4.86 -1.19 3.56
CA ILE A 204 4.33 -0.75 2.26
C ILE A 204 5.30 -1.18 1.17
N ARG A 205 4.80 -1.81 0.12
CA ARG A 205 5.65 -2.11 -1.04
C ARG A 205 6.08 -0.81 -1.72
N LEU A 206 7.32 -0.76 -2.20
CA LEU A 206 7.86 0.44 -2.86
C LEU A 206 7.02 0.91 -4.05
N ASP A 207 6.50 -0.01 -4.86
CA ASP A 207 5.62 0.31 -5.98
C ASP A 207 4.30 0.93 -5.51
N ALA A 208 3.68 0.38 -4.46
CA ALA A 208 2.50 0.99 -3.84
C ALA A 208 2.79 2.37 -3.26
N ALA A 209 3.96 2.56 -2.61
CA ALA A 209 4.38 3.85 -2.09
C ALA A 209 4.57 4.88 -3.22
N LEU A 210 5.20 4.50 -4.33
CA LEU A 210 5.40 5.37 -5.49
C LEU A 210 4.08 5.68 -6.22
N ASP A 211 3.19 4.70 -6.35
CA ASP A 211 1.84 4.89 -6.88
C ASP A 211 1.06 5.91 -6.06
N MET A 212 1.18 5.81 -4.74
CA MET A 212 0.52 6.74 -3.84
C MET A 212 1.15 8.14 -3.92
N MET A 213 2.47 8.26 -3.97
CA MET A 213 3.15 9.54 -4.20
C MET A 213 2.67 10.17 -5.51
N ARG A 214 2.59 9.39 -6.58
CA ARG A 214 2.06 9.84 -7.87
C ARG A 214 0.62 10.37 -7.74
N SER A 215 -0.23 9.72 -6.95
CA SER A 215 -1.61 10.19 -6.69
C SER A 215 -1.67 11.54 -5.95
N TRP A 216 -0.61 11.91 -5.22
CA TRP A 216 -0.55 13.24 -4.60
C TRP A 216 -0.37 14.35 -5.63
N ARG A 217 0.27 14.08 -6.76
CA ARG A 217 0.36 15.04 -7.87
C ARG A 217 -1.03 15.34 -8.41
N THR A 218 -1.86 14.31 -8.61
CA THR A 218 -3.24 14.48 -9.09
C THR A 218 -4.12 15.18 -8.05
N ALA A 219 -3.92 14.91 -6.77
CA ALA A 219 -4.63 15.58 -5.67
C ALA A 219 -4.14 17.01 -5.39
N ALA A 220 -2.90 17.35 -5.75
CA ALA A 220 -2.38 18.70 -5.56
C ALA A 220 -3.07 19.74 -6.47
N ALA A 221 -3.60 19.31 -7.61
CA ALA A 221 -4.40 20.16 -8.50
C ALA A 221 -5.72 20.64 -7.86
N SER A 222 -6.22 19.97 -6.82
CA SER A 222 -7.42 20.33 -6.06
C SER A 222 -7.12 20.94 -4.68
N GLY A 223 -5.85 21.29 -4.42
CA GLY A 223 -5.36 21.75 -3.13
C GLY A 223 -5.01 20.57 -2.24
N SER A 224 -3.75 20.47 -1.83
CA SER A 224 -3.07 19.32 -1.19
C SER A 224 -3.60 18.89 0.19
N LYS A 225 -4.91 18.67 0.33
CA LYS A 225 -5.57 18.30 1.59
C LYS A 225 -5.08 16.96 2.11
N ALA A 226 -4.98 15.93 1.26
CA ALA A 226 -4.47 14.61 1.65
C ALA A 226 -3.04 14.66 2.22
N VAL A 227 -2.13 15.36 1.54
CA VAL A 227 -0.74 15.50 1.98
C VAL A 227 -0.65 16.30 3.29
N ARG A 228 -1.44 17.37 3.42
CA ARG A 228 -1.53 18.16 4.66
C ARG A 228 -2.12 17.36 5.82
N ALA A 229 -3.16 16.55 5.56
CA ALA A 229 -3.78 15.68 6.56
C ALA A 229 -2.78 14.63 7.08
N LEU A 230 -1.98 14.04 6.19
CA LEU A 230 -0.90 13.14 6.60
C LEU A 230 0.17 13.85 7.42
N LYS A 231 0.61 15.06 7.02
CA LYS A 231 1.60 15.81 7.81
C LYS A 231 1.08 16.20 9.20
N ALA A 232 -0.21 16.53 9.30
CA ALA A 232 -0.87 16.92 10.55
C ALA A 232 -0.88 15.81 11.60
N LEU A 233 -0.69 14.54 11.20
CA LEU A 233 -0.54 13.42 12.13
C LEU A 233 0.71 13.55 13.02
N GLY A 234 1.71 14.32 12.60
CA GLY A 234 2.90 14.66 13.41
C GLY A 234 3.88 13.51 13.67
N ASN A 235 3.47 12.25 13.50
CA ASN A 235 4.28 11.06 13.72
C ASN A 235 4.45 10.28 12.41
N ILE A 236 5.70 10.08 11.98
CA ILE A 236 6.01 9.38 10.73
C ILE A 236 5.60 7.90 10.75
N ALA A 237 5.67 7.24 11.90
CA ALA A 237 5.22 5.86 12.05
C ALA A 237 3.71 5.75 11.81
N LEU A 238 2.98 6.76 12.28
CA LEU A 238 1.55 6.85 12.07
C LEU A 238 1.21 7.12 10.60
N VAL A 239 1.94 8.03 9.94
CA VAL A 239 1.81 8.25 8.48
C VAL A 239 1.98 6.95 7.70
N ILE A 240 3.03 6.18 8.02
CA ILE A 240 3.26 4.86 7.40
C ILE A 240 2.09 3.92 7.63
N GLN A 241 1.56 3.87 8.85
CA GLN A 241 0.43 3.00 9.16
C GLN A 241 -0.83 3.39 8.39
N VAL A 242 -1.15 4.69 8.31
CA VAL A 242 -2.27 5.21 7.50
C VAL A 242 -2.10 4.84 6.04
N MET A 243 -0.90 5.00 5.49
CA MET A 243 -0.62 4.66 4.11
C MET A 243 -0.70 3.16 3.80
N ALA A 244 -0.21 2.32 4.71
CA ALA A 244 -0.31 0.87 4.59
C ALA A 244 -1.79 0.44 4.57
N THR A 245 -2.57 0.98 5.51
CA THR A 245 -4.02 0.76 5.62
C THR A 245 -4.73 1.20 4.36
N PHE A 246 -4.43 2.41 3.87
CA PHE A 246 -4.98 2.95 2.63
C PHE A 246 -4.77 2.01 1.44
N THR A 247 -3.58 1.41 1.32
CA THR A 247 -3.28 0.47 0.24
C THR A 247 -4.22 -0.74 0.28
N VAL A 248 -4.38 -1.34 1.47
CA VAL A 248 -5.27 -2.49 1.68
C VAL A 248 -6.73 -2.12 1.43
N VAL A 249 -7.16 -0.94 1.89
CA VAL A 249 -8.52 -0.42 1.68
C VAL A 249 -8.82 -0.22 0.20
N VAL A 250 -7.90 0.37 -0.56
CA VAL A 250 -8.06 0.57 -2.01
C VAL A 250 -8.23 -0.77 -2.71
N ASP A 251 -7.46 -1.79 -2.33
CA ASP A 251 -7.60 -3.14 -2.90
C ASP A 251 -8.96 -3.77 -2.57
N HIS A 252 -9.47 -3.56 -1.36
CA HIS A 252 -10.83 -3.98 -1.01
C HIS A 252 -11.90 -3.24 -1.81
N PHE A 253 -11.78 -1.92 -1.96
CA PHE A 253 -12.76 -1.11 -2.70
C PHE A 253 -12.76 -1.41 -4.20
N ARG A 254 -11.58 -1.62 -4.80
CA ARG A 254 -11.44 -2.07 -6.19
C ARG A 254 -12.09 -3.44 -6.42
N ALA A 255 -12.09 -4.30 -5.41
CA ALA A 255 -12.78 -5.58 -5.42
C ALA A 255 -14.28 -5.48 -5.05
N ASN A 256 -14.85 -4.28 -4.95
CA ASN A 256 -16.22 -4.02 -4.47
C ASN A 256 -16.52 -4.55 -3.05
N ARG A 257 -15.49 -4.79 -2.23
CA ARG A 257 -15.60 -5.29 -0.85
C ARG A 257 -15.55 -4.14 0.16
N PHE A 258 -16.50 -3.20 0.05
CA PHE A 258 -16.51 -1.98 0.86
C PHE A 258 -16.53 -2.25 2.37
N GLY A 259 -17.32 -3.22 2.83
CA GLY A 259 -17.38 -3.57 4.26
C GLY A 259 -16.04 -4.02 4.83
N GLN A 260 -15.25 -4.78 4.07
CA GLN A 260 -13.91 -5.21 4.49
C GLN A 260 -12.92 -4.04 4.50
N GLY A 261 -13.01 -3.14 3.52
CA GLY A 261 -12.19 -1.93 3.51
C GLY A 261 -12.49 -1.03 4.71
N PHE A 262 -13.76 -0.79 5.04
CA PHE A 262 -14.11 0.00 6.24
C PHE A 262 -13.75 -0.71 7.55
N ALA A 263 -13.84 -2.05 7.60
CA ALA A 263 -13.38 -2.82 8.76
C ALA A 263 -11.86 -2.69 8.98
N GLU A 264 -11.07 -2.66 7.91
CA GLU A 264 -9.62 -2.45 7.99
C GLU A 264 -9.25 -1.07 8.53
N ILE A 265 -9.98 -0.02 8.09
CA ILE A 265 -9.85 1.34 8.63
C ILE A 265 -10.11 1.32 10.14
N TYR A 266 -11.20 0.69 10.54
CA TYR A 266 -11.61 0.62 11.94
C TYR A 266 -10.59 -0.14 12.81
N ALA A 267 -10.17 -1.32 12.37
CA ALA A 267 -9.20 -2.16 13.05
C ALA A 267 -7.85 -1.42 13.25
N THR A 268 -7.40 -0.71 12.22
CA THR A 268 -6.17 0.07 12.26
C THR A 268 -6.27 1.21 13.27
N GLY A 269 -7.34 1.99 13.22
CA GLY A 269 -7.45 3.16 14.09
C GLY A 269 -7.58 2.78 15.58
N ILE A 270 -8.23 1.65 15.90
CA ILE A 270 -8.33 1.17 17.30
C ILE A 270 -6.99 0.64 17.80
N GLY A 271 -6.23 -0.04 16.93
CA GLY A 271 -4.97 -0.67 17.30
C GLY A 271 -3.82 0.29 17.59
N ALA A 272 -3.94 1.59 17.29
CA ALA A 272 -2.76 2.44 17.10
C ALA A 272 -2.61 3.67 18.02
N LEU A 273 -3.38 3.80 19.11
CA LEU A 273 -3.30 4.98 20.02
C LEU A 273 -3.30 6.31 19.26
N VAL A 274 -4.08 6.36 18.17
CA VAL A 274 -4.06 7.47 17.21
C VAL A 274 -5.09 8.52 17.60
N PRO A 275 -4.85 9.82 17.33
CA PRO A 275 -5.92 10.79 17.25
C PRO A 275 -6.92 10.38 16.15
N TRP A 276 -8.00 9.71 16.56
CA TRP A 276 -8.96 9.05 15.66
C TRP A 276 -9.54 9.99 14.59
N GLY A 277 -9.90 11.21 14.98
CA GLY A 277 -10.35 12.24 14.03
C GLY A 277 -9.30 12.60 12.99
N GLY A 278 -8.03 12.72 13.38
CA GLY A 278 -6.91 13.00 12.46
C GLY A 278 -6.64 11.83 11.52
N PHE A 279 -6.70 10.61 12.03
CA PHE A 279 -6.59 9.37 11.26
C PHE A 279 -7.66 9.26 10.18
N LEU A 280 -8.94 9.37 10.58
CA LEU A 280 -10.05 9.25 9.64
C LEU A 280 -10.05 10.36 8.60
N ASN A 281 -9.68 11.58 8.99
CA ASN A 281 -9.52 12.68 8.04
C ASN A 281 -8.41 12.39 7.02
N ALA A 282 -7.24 11.89 7.46
CA ALA A 282 -6.16 11.51 6.56
C ALA A 282 -6.60 10.38 5.60
N MET A 283 -7.24 9.34 6.13
CA MET A 283 -7.78 8.23 5.34
C MET A 283 -8.80 8.69 4.30
N GLN A 284 -9.75 9.53 4.69
CA GLN A 284 -10.80 10.06 3.83
C GLN A 284 -10.22 10.88 2.68
N GLU A 285 -9.32 11.83 2.99
CA GLU A 285 -8.69 12.68 1.99
C GLU A 285 -7.81 11.88 1.02
N MET A 286 -7.13 10.83 1.50
CA MET A 286 -6.38 9.92 0.63
C MET A 286 -7.30 9.14 -0.34
N LEU A 287 -8.47 8.70 0.12
CA LEU A 287 -9.43 7.99 -0.72
C LEU A 287 -10.07 8.91 -1.76
N TYR A 288 -10.33 10.18 -1.40
CA TYR A 288 -10.77 11.20 -2.34
C TYR A 288 -9.71 11.53 -3.39
N ALA A 289 -8.44 11.62 -2.97
CA ALA A 289 -7.31 11.81 -3.89
C ALA A 289 -7.19 10.66 -4.91
N ALA A 290 -7.43 9.42 -4.45
CA ALA A 290 -7.32 8.22 -5.27
C ALA A 290 -8.48 8.04 -6.24
N ASN A 291 -9.68 8.46 -5.84
CA ASN A 291 -10.86 8.44 -6.70
C ASN A 291 -11.73 9.67 -6.41
N PRO A 292 -11.53 10.76 -7.16
CA PRO A 292 -12.31 11.99 -6.97
C PRO A 292 -13.81 11.80 -7.13
N GLY A 293 -14.26 10.80 -7.90
CA GLY A 293 -15.67 10.50 -8.09
C GLY A 293 -16.38 10.03 -6.82
N ILE A 294 -15.62 9.45 -5.86
CA ILE A 294 -16.15 8.99 -4.58
C ILE A 294 -16.49 10.17 -3.65
N ALA A 295 -15.82 11.31 -3.80
CA ALA A 295 -16.09 12.49 -2.96
C ALA A 295 -17.53 13.00 -3.09
N ASN A 296 -18.17 12.72 -4.23
CA ASN A 296 -19.56 13.09 -4.50
C ASN A 296 -20.57 11.99 -4.14
N ASP A 297 -20.13 10.81 -3.66
CA ASP A 297 -21.04 9.73 -3.23
C ASP A 297 -21.47 9.95 -1.76
N PRO A 298 -22.75 10.25 -1.49
CA PRO A 298 -23.24 10.49 -0.14
C PRO A 298 -23.06 9.28 0.79
N ARG A 299 -23.05 8.05 0.24
CA ARG A 299 -22.87 6.82 1.02
C ARG A 299 -21.46 6.75 1.60
N PHE A 300 -20.47 7.22 0.86
CA PHE A 300 -19.08 7.21 1.29
C PHE A 300 -18.80 8.23 2.39
N GLY A 301 -19.30 9.46 2.22
CA GLY A 301 -19.25 10.47 3.28
C GLY A 301 -20.02 10.03 4.53
N THR A 302 -21.12 9.31 4.37
CA THR A 302 -21.88 8.74 5.49
C THR A 302 -21.12 7.63 6.21
N ALA A 303 -20.37 6.79 5.50
CA ALA A 303 -19.53 5.75 6.12
C ALA A 303 -18.38 6.34 6.97
N PHE A 304 -17.71 7.41 6.53
CA PHE A 304 -16.70 8.08 7.36
C PHE A 304 -17.31 8.82 8.56
N ARG A 305 -18.51 9.41 8.41
CA ARG A 305 -19.27 9.96 9.54
C ARG A 305 -19.67 8.87 10.54
N TYR A 306 -20.03 7.68 10.06
CA TYR A 306 -20.28 6.51 10.90
C TYR A 306 -19.02 6.11 11.68
N LEU A 307 -17.87 5.99 11.01
CA LEU A 307 -16.58 5.68 11.66
C LEU A 307 -16.18 6.73 12.71
N LEU A 308 -16.42 8.01 12.44
CA LEU A 308 -16.22 9.10 13.41
C LEU A 308 -17.14 8.96 14.62
N ALA A 309 -18.39 8.54 14.42
CA ALA A 309 -19.39 8.40 15.49
C ALA A 309 -19.15 7.18 16.39
N ILE A 310 -18.51 6.12 15.88
CA ILE A 310 -18.17 4.92 16.66
C ILE A 310 -16.75 4.97 17.28
N ASP A 311 -16.13 6.15 17.33
CA ASP A 311 -14.86 6.38 18.02
C ASP A 311 -14.97 5.98 19.51
N PRO A 312 -14.27 4.93 19.97
CA PRO A 312 -14.32 4.52 21.37
C PRO A 312 -13.73 5.57 22.32
N ILE A 313 -12.85 6.45 21.83
CA ILE A 313 -12.12 7.44 22.62
C ILE A 313 -12.79 8.82 22.50
N GLY A 314 -13.19 9.23 21.29
CA GLY A 314 -13.84 10.51 21.01
C GLY A 314 -15.28 10.63 21.47
N ALA A 315 -15.99 9.52 21.68
CA ALA A 315 -17.33 9.55 22.28
C ALA A 315 -17.30 9.87 23.80
N GLY A 316 -16.14 9.67 24.46
CA GLY A 316 -15.82 10.17 25.80
C GLY A 316 -16.90 9.93 26.87
N LYS A 317 -17.03 10.88 27.81
CA LYS A 317 -18.06 10.88 28.87
C LYS A 317 -19.48 10.80 28.28
N THR A 318 -19.71 11.32 27.08
CA THR A 318 -21.01 11.31 26.42
C THR A 318 -21.47 9.91 26.04
N ALA A 319 -20.56 9.01 25.60
CA ALA A 319 -20.90 7.60 25.39
C ALA A 319 -21.23 6.88 26.70
N ILE A 320 -20.50 7.16 27.78
CA ILE A 320 -20.76 6.59 29.11
C ILE A 320 -22.11 7.10 29.63
N ASP A 321 -22.36 8.40 29.60
CA ASP A 321 -23.62 9.01 30.05
C ASP A 321 -24.80 8.55 29.19
N THR A 322 -24.61 8.40 27.87
CA THR A 322 -25.63 7.86 26.95
C THR A 322 -25.89 6.39 27.26
N GLY A 323 -24.86 5.58 27.49
CA GLY A 323 -24.99 4.18 27.87
C GLY A 323 -25.69 3.99 29.22
N VAL A 324 -25.34 4.80 30.23
CA VAL A 324 -25.99 4.81 31.56
C VAL A 324 -27.45 5.23 31.44
N THR A 325 -27.74 6.35 30.75
CA THR A 325 -29.11 6.85 30.56
C THR A 325 -29.95 5.83 29.77
N PHE A 326 -29.40 5.26 28.70
CA PHE A 326 -30.09 4.25 27.89
C PHE A 326 -30.36 2.97 28.68
N THR A 327 -29.39 2.50 29.48
CA THR A 327 -29.56 1.34 30.37
C THR A 327 -30.61 1.61 31.44
N GLU A 328 -30.62 2.81 32.03
CA GLU A 328 -31.62 3.22 33.01
C GLU A 328 -33.03 3.28 32.41
N LEU A 329 -33.17 3.81 31.19
CA LEU A 329 -34.44 3.82 30.45
C LEU A 329 -34.93 2.40 30.12
N LEU A 330 -34.03 1.51 29.70
CA LEU A 330 -34.33 0.09 29.46
C LEU A 330 -34.77 -0.63 30.73
N VAL A 331 -34.06 -0.43 31.84
CA VAL A 331 -34.39 -1.02 33.15
C VAL A 331 -35.74 -0.49 33.65
N LYS A 332 -35.99 0.83 33.58
CA LYS A 332 -37.31 1.40 33.92
C LYS A 332 -38.41 0.81 33.04
N SER A 333 -38.18 0.67 31.73
CA SER A 333 -39.13 0.06 30.80
C SER A 333 -39.41 -1.42 31.07
N MET A 334 -38.40 -2.20 31.47
CA MET A 334 -38.54 -3.64 31.76
C MET A 334 -39.19 -3.91 33.13
N PHE A 335 -38.99 -3.02 34.11
CA PHE A 335 -39.50 -3.19 35.47
C PHE A 335 -40.69 -2.27 35.81
N GLY A 336 -41.44 -1.82 34.80
CA GLY A 336 -42.73 -1.14 34.98
C GLY A 336 -42.66 0.32 35.46
N GLY A 337 -41.49 0.95 35.42
CA GLY A 337 -41.34 2.38 35.66
C GLY A 337 -41.80 3.21 34.46
N GLN A 338 -42.54 4.29 34.71
CA GLN A 338 -42.89 5.23 33.63
C GLN A 338 -41.63 5.93 33.12
N VAL A 339 -41.30 5.72 31.85
CA VAL A 339 -40.27 6.51 31.14
C VAL A 339 -40.85 7.90 30.90
N LYS A 340 -40.24 8.93 31.49
CA LYS A 340 -40.68 10.32 31.27
C LYS A 340 -40.13 10.83 29.94
N GLY A 341 -40.99 11.42 29.10
CA GLY A 341 -40.61 11.89 27.77
C GLY A 341 -39.53 12.98 27.75
N ASN A 342 -39.39 13.76 28.82
CA ASN A 342 -38.33 14.75 28.97
C ASN A 342 -36.93 14.11 29.12
N GLU A 343 -36.79 12.97 29.81
CA GLU A 343 -35.50 12.26 29.96
C GLU A 343 -35.00 11.73 28.60
N VAL A 344 -35.92 11.28 27.75
CA VAL A 344 -35.63 10.84 26.37
C VAL A 344 -35.25 12.02 25.48
N ASN A 345 -35.97 13.14 25.59
CA ASN A 345 -35.67 14.34 24.81
C ASN A 345 -34.31 14.95 25.20
N GLU A 346 -33.98 14.99 26.48
CA GLU A 346 -32.67 15.43 26.96
C GLU A 346 -31.54 14.51 26.48
N LEU A 347 -31.77 13.18 26.45
CA LEU A 347 -30.82 12.23 25.86
C LEU A 347 -30.62 12.50 24.37
N ILE A 348 -31.71 12.66 23.61
CA ILE A 348 -31.69 12.97 22.18
C ILE A 348 -30.95 14.29 21.93
N GLU A 349 -31.18 15.31 22.74
CA GLU A 349 -30.54 16.62 22.60
C GLU A 349 -29.03 16.57 22.92
N ARG A 350 -28.64 15.83 23.97
CA ARG A 350 -27.21 15.56 24.26
C ARG A 350 -26.54 14.80 23.13
N MET A 351 -27.21 13.76 22.59
CA MET A 351 -26.69 12.99 21.46
C MET A 351 -26.58 13.86 20.20
N ARG A 352 -27.58 14.71 19.92
CA ARG A 352 -27.61 15.66 18.79
C ARG A 352 -26.49 16.69 18.85
N ASN A 353 -26.03 17.06 20.04
CA ASN A 353 -24.91 17.99 20.25
C ASN A 353 -23.55 17.31 20.40
N SER A 354 -23.45 16.03 20.01
CA SER A 354 -22.23 15.23 20.10
C SER A 354 -21.97 14.45 18.80
N PRO A 355 -20.82 13.75 18.67
CA PRO A 355 -20.58 12.83 17.56
C PRO A 355 -21.66 11.73 17.41
N MET A 356 -22.50 11.49 18.43
CA MET A 356 -23.60 10.52 18.41
C MET A 356 -24.86 10.99 17.67
N ARG A 357 -24.90 12.24 17.18
CA ARG A 357 -26.04 12.83 16.45
C ARG A 357 -26.54 11.96 15.30
N PHE A 358 -25.63 11.24 14.66
CA PHE A 358 -25.94 10.29 13.60
C PHE A 358 -27.01 9.25 13.99
N TRP A 359 -26.97 8.73 15.23
CA TRP A 359 -27.96 7.76 15.70
C TRP A 359 -29.35 8.37 15.90
N VAL A 360 -29.40 9.66 16.28
CA VAL A 360 -30.66 10.43 16.35
C VAL A 360 -31.23 10.60 14.94
N GLU A 361 -30.40 10.97 13.97
CA GLU A 361 -30.83 11.17 12.58
C GLU A 361 -31.31 9.87 11.91
N ILE A 362 -30.70 8.72 12.22
CA ILE A 362 -31.22 7.41 11.81
C ILE A 362 -32.60 7.16 12.43
N GLY A 363 -32.75 7.42 13.73
CA GLY A 363 -34.01 7.23 14.45
C GLY A 363 -35.14 8.08 13.84
N GLU A 364 -34.87 9.34 13.56
CA GLU A 364 -35.82 10.28 12.95
C GLU A 364 -36.18 9.87 11.52
N SER A 365 -35.20 9.54 10.68
CA SER A 365 -35.48 9.10 9.31
C SER A 365 -36.21 7.75 9.25
N SER A 366 -35.92 6.83 10.18
CA SER A 366 -36.62 5.56 10.30
C SER A 366 -38.05 5.76 10.80
N GLY A 367 -38.26 6.69 11.73
CA GLY A 367 -39.59 7.10 12.22
C GLY A 367 -40.43 7.74 11.12
N GLU A 368 -39.85 8.66 10.33
CA GLU A 368 -40.50 9.25 9.16
C GLU A 368 -40.83 8.21 8.09
N TRP A 369 -39.93 7.25 7.83
CA TRP A 369 -40.19 6.16 6.90
C TRP A 369 -41.32 5.25 7.39
N MET A 370 -41.31 4.84 8.66
CA MET A 370 -42.39 4.03 9.22
C MET A 370 -43.72 4.78 9.23
N GLY A 371 -43.73 6.07 9.58
CA GLY A 371 -44.93 6.90 9.53
C GLY A 371 -45.48 7.04 8.11
N ASN A 372 -44.63 7.43 7.16
CA ASN A 372 -45.08 7.79 5.81
C ASN A 372 -45.30 6.58 4.90
N LYS A 373 -44.45 5.54 4.97
CA LYS A 373 -44.57 4.38 4.06
C LYS A 373 -45.39 3.26 4.67
N PHE A 374 -45.11 2.90 5.92
CA PHE A 374 -45.83 1.82 6.58
C PHE A 374 -47.22 2.30 7.06
N GLY A 375 -47.33 3.52 7.61
CA GLY A 375 -48.63 4.10 7.97
C GLY A 375 -49.57 4.24 6.77
N ASP A 376 -49.09 4.80 5.65
CA ASP A 376 -49.88 4.91 4.43
C ASP A 376 -50.24 3.54 3.82
N TRP A 377 -49.36 2.55 3.96
CA TRP A 377 -49.65 1.19 3.51
C TRP A 377 -50.71 0.53 4.41
N TRP A 378 -50.58 0.65 5.72
CA TRP A 378 -51.50 0.09 6.70
C TRP A 378 -52.88 0.71 6.59
N TYR A 379 -52.96 2.03 6.48
CA TYR A 379 -54.23 2.73 6.29
C TYR A 379 -54.97 2.23 5.04
N ARG A 380 -54.24 2.11 3.91
CA ARG A 380 -54.81 1.68 2.62
C ARG A 380 -55.16 0.21 2.49
N ASN A 381 -54.56 -0.66 3.30
CA ASN A 381 -54.69 -2.11 3.13
C ASN A 381 -55.34 -2.81 4.33
N VAL A 382 -55.51 -2.10 5.45
CA VAL A 382 -56.03 -2.69 6.69
C VAL A 382 -57.18 -1.88 7.29
N LEU A 383 -57.20 -0.55 7.14
CA LEU A 383 -58.20 0.33 7.79
C LEU A 383 -59.21 0.97 6.82
N SER A 384 -58.90 1.06 5.52
CA SER A 384 -59.84 1.39 4.44
C SER A 384 -60.39 0.13 3.80
#